data_AF-A0A3S5FGJ0-F1
#
_entry.id   AF-A0A3S5FGJ0-F1
#
_cell.length_a   1.000
_cell.length_b   1.000
_cell.length_c   1.000
_cell.angle_alpha   90.00
_cell.angle_beta   90.00
_cell.angle_gamma   90.00
#
_symmetry.space_group_name_H-M   'P 1'
#
loop_
_entity.id
_entity.type
_entity.pdbx_description
1 polymer ?
#
loop_
_entity_poly.entity_id
_entity_poly.type
_entity_poly.pdbx_seq_one_letter_code
_entity_poly.pdbx_strand_id
1 'polypeptide(L)'
;MVSDNVSGQTVVDPKGYLTDLQSMIPQHGGDINDMKKARLLLKSVRETNPKHPPAWIASARLEEIGGKLQASLVVARNLIMKGCEECPKSEDLWLEASRLVPSDQARAVVAQAIRHLPQSVRLWAKAANLEVEVKAKKEVFKRALEQVPNSVTLWKLAVELEVSNFFP
;
A
#
# COMPACT_ATOMS: atom_id res chain seq x y z
N MET A 1 -54.96 -9.83 22.93
CA MET A 1 -54.61 -10.73 21.80
C MET A 1 -55.00 -9.97 20.55
N VAL A 2 -54.16 -9.60 19.59
CA VAL A 2 -52.78 -9.95 19.20
C VAL A 2 -52.13 -8.67 18.66
N SER A 3 -50.87 -8.42 19.01
CA SER A 3 -49.97 -7.45 18.36
C SER A 3 -49.43 -8.07 17.08
N ASP A 4 -49.41 -7.32 15.97
CA ASP A 4 -48.54 -7.66 14.84
C ASP A 4 -47.42 -6.64 14.69
N ASN A 5 -46.23 -7.21 14.77
CA ASN A 5 -44.92 -6.63 14.86
C ASN A 5 -44.11 -7.23 13.72
N VAL A 6 -43.64 -6.44 12.75
CA VAL A 6 -42.36 -6.71 12.07
C VAL A 6 -41.71 -5.37 11.74
N SER A 7 -40.83 -4.97 12.66
CA SER A 7 -39.78 -3.98 12.47
C SER A 7 -38.58 -4.68 11.83
N GLY A 8 -37.89 -4.06 10.85
CA GLY A 8 -36.53 -4.48 10.51
C GLY A 8 -36.09 -4.44 9.05
N GLN A 9 -36.23 -3.30 8.35
CA GLN A 9 -35.36 -3.03 7.20
C GLN A 9 -34.11 -2.28 7.69
N THR A 10 -33.00 -2.99 7.86
CA THR A 10 -31.69 -2.34 8.08
C THR A 10 -31.07 -2.04 6.73
N VAL A 11 -31.26 -0.81 6.25
CA VAL A 11 -30.47 -0.27 5.13
C VAL A 11 -29.11 0.14 5.70
N VAL A 12 -28.08 -0.63 5.40
CA VAL A 12 -26.70 -0.29 5.81
C VAL A 12 -26.17 0.73 4.81
N ASP A 13 -25.94 1.98 5.25
CA ASP A 13 -25.34 3.03 4.42
C ASP A 13 -23.88 2.66 4.08
N PRO A 14 -23.49 2.56 2.79
CA PRO A 14 -22.13 2.27 2.38
C PRO A 14 -21.08 3.24 2.96
N LYS A 15 -21.45 4.50 3.23
CA LYS A 15 -20.56 5.49 3.85
C LYS A 15 -20.41 5.29 5.35
N GLY A 16 -21.48 4.87 6.04
CA GLY A 16 -21.43 4.47 7.43
C GLY A 16 -20.54 3.25 7.65
N TYR A 17 -20.66 2.25 6.77
CA TYR A 17 -19.82 1.05 6.80
C TYR A 17 -18.32 1.34 6.65
N LEU A 18 -17.95 2.26 5.75
CA LEU A 18 -16.55 2.67 5.59
C LEU A 18 -16.02 3.46 6.79
N THR A 19 -16.88 4.24 7.45
CA THR A 19 -16.52 5.01 8.63
C THR A 19 -16.35 4.11 9.87
N ASP A 20 -17.25 3.13 10.03
CA ASP A 20 -17.17 2.12 11.07
C ASP A 20 -15.96 1.19 10.88
N LEU A 21 -15.63 0.82 9.63
CA LEU A 21 -14.39 0.10 9.31
C LEU A 21 -13.13 0.90 9.66
N GLN A 22 -13.15 2.22 9.48
CA GLN A 22 -12.04 3.10 9.87
C GLN A 22 -11.90 3.19 11.40
N SER A 23 -13.02 3.15 12.13
CA SER A 23 -13.09 3.19 13.60
C SER A 23 -12.66 1.87 14.28
N MET A 24 -12.74 0.76 13.55
CA MET A 24 -12.30 -0.57 14.01
C MET A 24 -10.80 -0.83 13.84
N ILE A 25 -10.02 0.16 13.38
CA ILE A 25 -8.56 0.09 13.40
C ILE A 25 -8.11 0.35 14.84
N PRO A 26 -7.57 -0.65 15.58
CA PRO A 26 -7.24 -0.46 16.99
C PRO A 26 -6.17 0.62 17.16
N GLN A 27 -6.55 1.71 17.83
CA GLN A 27 -5.61 2.69 18.34
C GLN A 27 -4.83 2.04 19.49
N HIS A 28 -3.58 1.65 19.21
CA HIS A 28 -2.57 1.23 20.18
C HIS A 28 -2.95 0.06 21.10
N GLY A 29 -2.58 -1.16 20.67
CA GLY A 29 -2.53 -2.35 21.54
C GLY A 29 -3.80 -3.19 21.49
N GLY A 30 -4.08 -3.83 20.35
CA GLY A 30 -5.11 -4.85 20.27
C GLY A 30 -4.79 -6.04 21.16
N ASP A 31 -5.81 -6.62 21.80
CA ASP A 31 -5.67 -7.82 22.61
C ASP A 31 -4.92 -8.91 21.84
N ILE A 32 -3.89 -9.50 22.47
CA ILE A 32 -3.04 -10.53 21.84
C ILE A 32 -3.87 -11.69 21.27
N ASN A 33 -5.01 -11.97 21.89
CA ASN A 33 -5.95 -12.98 21.42
C ASN A 33 -6.61 -12.59 20.10
N ASP A 34 -7.04 -11.33 19.96
CA ASP A 34 -7.66 -10.84 18.73
C ASP A 34 -6.65 -10.68 17.60
N MET A 35 -5.39 -10.36 17.91
CA MET A 35 -4.31 -10.40 16.92
C MET A 35 -4.09 -11.82 16.37
N LYS A 36 -4.17 -12.85 17.22
CA LYS A 36 -4.06 -14.25 16.77
C LYS A 36 -5.23 -14.65 15.86
N LYS A 37 -6.46 -14.28 16.22
CA LYS A 37 -7.65 -14.52 15.39
C LYS A 37 -7.55 -13.79 14.06
N ALA A 38 -7.17 -12.51 14.07
CA ALA A 38 -6.97 -11.70 12.86
C ALA A 38 -5.90 -12.32 11.95
N ARG A 39 -4.80 -12.82 12.51
CA ARG A 39 -3.75 -13.50 11.74
C ARG A 39 -4.26 -14.76 11.06
N LEU A 40 -5.07 -15.56 11.75
CA LEU A 40 -5.69 -16.78 11.19
C LEU A 40 -6.69 -16.44 10.08
N LEU A 41 -7.54 -15.46 10.30
CA LEU A 41 -8.52 -15.00 9.30
C LEU A 41 -7.81 -14.51 8.03
N LEU A 42 -6.87 -13.56 8.17
CA LEU A 42 -6.13 -13.02 7.04
C LEU A 42 -5.28 -14.07 6.33
N LYS A 43 -4.82 -15.11 7.05
CA LYS A 43 -4.16 -16.28 6.46
C LYS A 43 -5.11 -17.06 5.56
N SER A 44 -6.29 -17.38 6.05
CA SER A 44 -7.30 -18.06 5.23
C SER A 44 -7.67 -17.23 4.00
N VAL A 45 -7.86 -15.92 4.13
CA VAL A 45 -8.21 -15.04 3.00
C VAL A 45 -7.13 -15.01 1.93
N ARG A 46 -5.85 -14.88 2.30
CA ARG A 46 -4.76 -14.87 1.29
C ARG A 46 -4.50 -16.23 0.65
N GLU A 47 -4.78 -17.33 1.36
CA GLU A 47 -4.63 -18.69 0.81
C GLU A 47 -5.78 -19.05 -0.12
N THR A 48 -7.01 -18.65 0.20
CA THR A 48 -8.18 -18.86 -0.66
C THR A 48 -8.21 -17.90 -1.84
N ASN A 49 -7.75 -16.66 -1.65
CA ASN A 49 -7.71 -15.62 -2.67
C ASN A 49 -6.30 -14.99 -2.82
N PRO A 50 -5.31 -15.71 -3.39
CA PRO A 50 -3.94 -15.20 -3.54
C PRO A 50 -3.84 -13.94 -4.40
N LYS A 51 -4.79 -13.75 -5.34
CA LYS A 51 -4.84 -12.58 -6.23
C LYS A 51 -5.59 -11.38 -5.65
N HIS A 52 -5.82 -11.34 -4.34
CA HIS A 52 -6.52 -10.25 -3.66
C HIS A 52 -5.52 -9.35 -2.90
N PRO A 53 -5.06 -8.22 -3.49
CA PRO A 53 -4.03 -7.37 -2.89
C PRO A 53 -4.35 -6.84 -1.48
N PRO A 54 -5.60 -6.44 -1.16
CA PRO A 54 -5.93 -5.97 0.19
C PRO A 54 -5.67 -7.01 1.29
N ALA A 55 -5.80 -8.31 0.99
CA ALA A 55 -5.52 -9.36 1.97
C ALA A 55 -4.04 -9.40 2.37
N TRP A 56 -3.14 -9.22 1.40
CA TRP A 56 -1.70 -9.16 1.63
C TRP A 56 -1.29 -7.90 2.38
N ILE A 57 -1.84 -6.74 1.99
CA ILE A 57 -1.60 -5.46 2.67
C ILE A 57 -2.08 -5.52 4.13
N ALA A 58 -3.31 -6.01 4.35
CA ALA A 58 -3.85 -6.18 5.70
C ALA A 58 -3.00 -7.16 6.54
N SER A 59 -2.55 -8.26 5.94
CA SER A 59 -1.68 -9.23 6.62
C SER A 59 -0.35 -8.59 7.05
N ALA A 60 0.29 -7.81 6.16
CA ALA A 60 1.55 -7.15 6.46
C ALA A 60 1.40 -6.06 7.53
N ARG A 61 0.35 -5.24 7.43
CA ARG A 61 0.04 -4.20 8.44
C ARG A 61 -0.28 -4.79 9.81
N LEU A 62 -0.96 -5.94 9.85
CA LEU A 62 -1.24 -6.63 11.11
C LEU A 62 0.06 -7.01 11.85
N GLU A 63 1.05 -7.51 11.13
CA GLU A 63 2.35 -7.87 11.73
C GLU A 63 3.16 -6.62 12.13
N GLU A 64 3.07 -5.53 11.36
CA GLU A 64 3.71 -4.25 11.71
C GLU A 64 3.13 -3.65 13.01
N ILE A 65 1.79 -3.70 13.18
CA ILE A 65 1.11 -3.19 14.38
C ILE A 65 1.30 -4.13 15.57
N GLY A 66 1.29 -5.44 15.32
CA GLY A 66 1.27 -6.48 16.36
C GLY A 66 2.60 -6.70 17.08
N GLY A 67 3.69 -6.06 16.65
CA GLY A 67 4.93 -6.08 17.40
C GLY A 67 5.91 -5.01 16.95
N LYS A 68 6.33 -4.14 17.89
CA LYS A 68 7.52 -3.28 17.74
C LYS A 68 8.85 -4.09 17.70
N LEU A 69 8.77 -5.40 17.46
CA LEU A 69 9.88 -6.34 17.47
C LEU A 69 10.37 -6.55 16.03
N GLN A 70 11.68 -6.61 15.87
CA GLN A 70 12.33 -6.85 14.57
C GLN A 70 11.79 -8.10 13.86
N ALA A 71 11.45 -9.16 14.60
CA ALA A 71 10.87 -10.38 14.04
C ALA A 71 9.55 -10.14 13.29
N SER A 72 8.64 -9.33 13.86
CA SER A 72 7.33 -9.05 13.23
C SER A 72 7.47 -8.20 11.97
N LEU A 73 8.42 -7.26 11.94
CA LEU A 73 8.74 -6.50 10.73
C LEU A 73 9.31 -7.39 9.62
N VAL A 74 10.12 -8.39 9.96
CA VAL A 74 10.61 -9.38 8.98
C VAL A 74 9.45 -10.18 8.39
N VAL A 75 8.49 -10.61 9.23
CA VAL A 75 7.29 -11.31 8.74
C VAL A 75 6.44 -10.39 7.85
N ALA A 76 6.22 -9.14 8.25
CA ALA A 76 5.48 -8.15 7.45
C ALA A 76 6.10 -7.95 6.06
N ARG A 77 7.43 -7.80 6.00
CA ARG A 77 8.20 -7.66 4.76
C ARG A 77 8.09 -8.90 3.88
N ASN A 78 8.24 -10.08 4.46
CA ASN A 78 8.12 -11.33 3.71
C ASN A 78 6.71 -11.53 3.14
N LEU A 79 5.67 -11.19 3.91
CA LEU A 79 4.28 -11.27 3.47
C LEU A 79 3.98 -10.31 2.33
N ILE A 80 4.40 -9.05 2.43
CA ILE A 80 4.10 -8.06 1.38
C ILE A 80 4.88 -8.37 0.09
N MET A 81 6.13 -8.83 0.18
CA MET A 81 6.92 -9.24 -0.98
C MET A 81 6.32 -10.45 -1.68
N LYS A 82 5.89 -11.46 -0.92
CA LYS A 82 5.13 -12.59 -1.49
C LYS A 82 3.83 -12.13 -2.15
N GLY A 83 3.12 -11.19 -1.52
CA GLY A 83 1.96 -10.56 -2.14
C GLY A 83 2.29 -9.91 -3.49
N CYS A 84 3.48 -9.32 -3.65
CA CYS A 84 3.89 -8.66 -4.89
C CYS A 84 4.11 -9.66 -6.02
N GLU A 85 4.63 -10.85 -5.69
CA GLU A 85 4.80 -11.95 -6.62
C GLU A 85 3.45 -12.52 -7.07
N GLU A 86 2.49 -12.67 -6.15
CA GLU A 86 1.14 -13.17 -6.44
C GLU A 86 0.27 -12.12 -7.18
N CYS A 87 0.49 -10.83 -6.88
CA CYS A 87 -0.28 -9.70 -7.40
C CYS A 87 0.61 -8.64 -8.08
N PRO A 88 1.35 -8.97 -9.16
CA PRO A 88 2.33 -8.05 -9.75
C PRO A 88 1.71 -6.81 -10.39
N LYS A 89 0.41 -6.87 -10.72
CA LYS A 89 -0.34 -5.76 -11.32
C LYS A 89 -0.93 -4.78 -10.29
N SER A 90 -0.70 -5.00 -8.99
CA SER A 90 -1.26 -4.15 -7.94
C SER A 90 -0.30 -3.03 -7.56
N GLU A 91 -0.61 -1.81 -7.99
CA GLU A 91 0.16 -0.61 -7.65
C GLU A 91 0.24 -0.37 -6.13
N ASP A 92 -0.89 -0.46 -5.43
CA ASP A 92 -0.97 -0.20 -3.98
C ASP A 92 -0.11 -1.17 -3.19
N LEU A 93 0.00 -2.40 -3.68
CA LEU A 93 0.78 -3.43 -3.02
C LEU A 93 2.28 -3.17 -3.13
N TRP A 94 2.75 -2.77 -4.32
CA TRP A 94 4.13 -2.35 -4.52
C TRP A 94 4.49 -1.09 -3.72
N LEU A 95 3.56 -0.13 -3.64
CA LEU A 95 3.76 1.07 -2.84
C LEU A 95 3.86 0.74 -1.34
N GLU A 96 3.00 -0.14 -0.84
CA GLU A 96 3.06 -0.61 0.54
C GLU A 96 4.36 -1.40 0.81
N ALA A 97 4.78 -2.26 -0.12
CA ALA A 97 6.05 -2.98 -0.02
C ALA A 97 7.23 -2.02 0.09
N SER A 98 7.28 -1.00 -0.76
CA SER A 98 8.33 0.03 -0.72
C SER A 98 8.38 0.85 0.57
N ARG A 99 7.26 0.92 1.31
CA ARG A 99 7.16 1.58 2.62
C ARG A 99 7.71 0.72 3.74
N LEU A 100 7.47 -0.59 3.68
CA LEU A 100 7.84 -1.55 4.72
C LEU A 100 9.32 -1.97 4.68
N VAL A 101 9.92 -2.01 3.49
CA VAL A 101 11.33 -2.38 3.35
C VAL A 101 12.26 -1.22 3.74
N PRO A 102 13.52 -1.50 4.17
CA PRO A 102 14.51 -0.46 4.40
C PRO A 102 14.77 0.40 3.14
N SER A 103 15.20 1.65 3.33
CA SER A 103 15.50 2.60 2.25
C SER A 103 16.40 2.03 1.15
N ASP A 104 17.39 1.23 1.56
CA ASP A 104 18.39 0.65 0.66
C ASP A 104 17.78 -0.38 -0.30
N GLN A 105 16.70 -1.04 0.14
CA GLN A 105 15.96 -2.03 -0.66
C GLN A 105 14.76 -1.42 -1.38
N ALA A 106 14.22 -0.30 -0.89
CA ALA A 106 13.05 0.35 -1.47
C ALA A 106 13.26 0.71 -2.95
N ARG A 107 14.47 1.15 -3.33
CA ARG A 107 14.81 1.43 -4.74
C ARG A 107 14.65 0.19 -5.63
N ALA A 108 15.13 -0.97 -5.17
CA ALA A 108 15.02 -2.22 -5.91
C ALA A 108 13.56 -2.67 -6.05
N VAL A 109 12.77 -2.57 -4.96
CA VAL A 109 11.35 -2.92 -4.96
C VAL A 109 10.55 -2.03 -5.93
N VAL A 110 10.76 -0.72 -5.90
CA VAL A 110 10.07 0.21 -6.82
C VAL A 110 10.52 0.01 -8.26
N ALA A 111 11.80 -0.28 -8.50
CA ALA A 111 12.28 -0.61 -9.85
C ALA A 111 11.62 -1.90 -10.38
N GLN A 112 11.44 -2.92 -9.54
CA GLN A 112 10.70 -4.13 -9.90
C GLN A 112 9.23 -3.81 -10.18
N ALA A 113 8.58 -3.00 -9.34
CA ALA A 113 7.21 -2.57 -9.53
C ALA A 113 7.00 -1.86 -10.88
N ILE A 114 7.91 -0.94 -11.25
CA ILE A 114 7.88 -0.22 -12.53
C ILE A 114 8.00 -1.17 -13.73
N ARG A 115 8.79 -2.25 -13.61
CA ARG A 115 8.87 -3.27 -14.67
C ARG A 115 7.53 -3.97 -14.90
N HIS A 116 6.74 -4.19 -13.84
CA HIS A 116 5.40 -4.77 -13.95
C HIS A 116 4.33 -3.76 -14.34
N LEU A 117 4.47 -2.51 -13.92
CA LEU A 117 3.50 -1.41 -14.08
C LEU A 117 4.18 -0.15 -14.64
N PRO A 118 4.68 -0.18 -15.89
CA PRO A 118 5.44 0.94 -16.46
C PRO A 118 4.59 2.21 -16.66
N GLN A 119 3.27 2.06 -16.71
CA GLN A 119 2.32 3.16 -16.88
C GLN A 119 1.90 3.82 -15.55
N SER A 120 2.38 3.32 -14.40
CA SER A 120 2.01 3.84 -13.09
C SER A 120 2.75 5.14 -12.75
N VAL A 121 2.00 6.24 -12.75
CA VAL A 121 2.49 7.56 -12.34
C VAL A 121 2.93 7.58 -10.87
N ARG A 122 2.21 6.89 -9.97
CA ARG A 122 2.55 6.90 -8.53
C ARG A 122 3.85 6.15 -8.26
N LEU A 123 4.11 5.04 -8.97
CA LEU A 123 5.38 4.32 -8.84
C LEU A 123 6.56 5.13 -9.36
N TRP A 124 6.41 5.83 -10.48
CA TRP A 124 7.44 6.74 -10.98
C TRP A 124 7.71 7.90 -10.03
N ALA A 125 6.67 8.53 -9.48
CA ALA A 125 6.81 9.57 -8.47
C ALA A 125 7.49 9.02 -7.20
N LYS A 126 7.12 7.81 -6.76
CA LYS A 126 7.78 7.15 -5.63
C LYS A 126 9.25 6.88 -5.90
N ALA A 127 9.61 6.44 -7.10
CA ALA A 127 11.00 6.21 -7.50
C ALA A 127 11.82 7.51 -7.41
N ALA A 128 11.30 8.62 -7.96
CA ALA A 128 11.98 9.91 -7.88
C ALA A 128 12.14 10.38 -6.43
N ASN A 129 11.14 10.16 -5.58
CA ASN A 129 11.21 10.51 -4.16
C ASN A 129 12.21 9.68 -3.34
N LEU A 130 12.61 8.50 -3.83
CA LEU A 130 13.64 7.67 -3.20
C LEU A 130 15.06 8.09 -3.56
N GLU A 131 15.23 8.90 -4.61
CA GLU A 131 16.52 9.44 -5.00
C GLU A 131 16.87 10.66 -4.13
N VAL A 132 18.15 10.79 -3.78
CA VAL A 132 18.65 11.93 -2.99
C VAL A 132 19.11 13.04 -3.95
N GLU A 133 19.91 12.67 -4.94
CA GLU A 133 20.50 13.58 -5.91
C GLU A 133 19.46 14.13 -6.89
N VAL A 134 19.43 15.45 -7.05
CA VAL A 134 18.55 16.11 -8.03
C VAL A 134 18.78 15.56 -9.43
N LYS A 135 20.03 15.28 -9.80
CA LYS A 135 20.36 14.66 -11.10
C LYS A 135 19.69 13.29 -11.27
N ALA A 136 19.71 12.45 -10.25
CA ALA A 136 19.07 11.14 -10.30
C ALA A 136 17.53 11.26 -10.40
N LYS A 137 16.92 12.21 -9.67
CA LYS A 137 15.49 12.53 -9.79
C LYS A 137 15.09 12.92 -11.21
N LYS A 138 15.88 13.78 -11.86
CA LYS A 138 15.65 14.20 -13.26
C LYS A 138 15.68 13.02 -14.22
N GLU A 139 16.67 12.13 -14.08
CA GLU A 139 16.76 10.92 -14.90
C GLU A 139 15.54 10.00 -14.72
N VAL A 140 15.04 9.86 -13.49
CA VAL A 140 13.81 9.09 -13.22
C VAL A 140 12.60 9.72 -13.90
N PHE A 141 12.39 11.04 -13.77
CA PHE A 141 11.26 11.71 -14.41
C PHE A 141 11.35 11.68 -15.93
N LYS A 142 12.55 11.81 -16.51
CA LYS A 142 12.75 11.67 -17.95
C LYS A 142 12.28 10.29 -18.44
N ARG A 143 12.73 9.22 -17.79
CA ARG A 143 12.28 7.84 -18.11
C ARG A 143 10.77 7.67 -17.88
N ALA A 144 10.23 8.27 -16.83
CA ALA A 144 8.80 8.23 -16.55
C ALA A 144 7.97 8.88 -17.67
N LEU A 145 8.43 10.02 -18.19
CA LEU A 145 7.77 10.75 -19.28
C LEU A 145 7.94 10.06 -20.64
N GLU A 146 9.04 9.33 -20.85
CA GLU A 146 9.18 8.44 -22.02
C GLU A 146 8.14 7.31 -22.00
N GLN A 147 7.80 6.79 -20.80
CA GLN A 147 6.79 5.74 -20.66
C GLN A 147 5.35 6.28 -20.64
N VAL A 148 5.13 7.44 -19.98
CA VAL A 148 3.80 8.03 -19.75
C VAL A 148 3.78 9.52 -20.13
N PRO A 149 3.89 9.85 -21.43
CA PRO A 149 4.07 11.23 -21.89
C PRO A 149 2.85 12.13 -21.64
N ASN A 150 1.66 11.55 -21.49
CA ASN A 150 0.41 12.30 -21.31
C ASN A 150 0.09 12.61 -19.84
N SER A 151 0.95 12.23 -18.90
CA SER A 151 0.69 12.45 -17.48
C SER A 151 1.02 13.86 -17.04
N VAL A 152 -0.01 14.69 -16.86
CA VAL A 152 0.11 16.05 -16.31
C VAL A 152 0.80 16.04 -14.95
N THR A 153 0.56 15.03 -14.11
CA THR A 153 1.18 14.92 -12.79
C THR A 153 2.70 14.70 -12.89
N LEU A 154 3.17 13.86 -13.81
CA LEU A 154 4.61 13.67 -14.01
C LEU A 154 5.28 14.95 -14.53
N TRP A 155 4.63 15.65 -15.47
CA TRP A 155 5.12 16.93 -15.96
C TRP A 155 5.23 17.98 -14.86
N LYS A 156 4.21 18.11 -14.01
CA LYS A 156 4.23 19.04 -12.87
C LYS A 156 5.39 18.75 -11.92
N LEU A 157 5.54 17.49 -11.49
CA LEU A 157 6.61 17.09 -10.59
C LEU A 157 8.00 17.31 -11.20
N ALA A 158 8.16 17.06 -12.50
CA ALA A 158 9.42 17.30 -13.21
C ALA A 158 9.76 18.80 -13.29
N VAL A 159 8.77 19.66 -13.54
CA VAL A 159 8.97 21.12 -13.59
C VAL A 159 9.24 21.69 -12.20
N GLU A 160 8.51 21.25 -11.18
CA GLU A 160 8.74 21.66 -9.78
C GLU A 160 10.18 21.37 -9.33
N LEU A 161 10.74 20.23 -9.74
CA LEU A 161 12.14 19.88 -9.47
C LEU A 161 13.13 20.87 -10.08
N GLU A 162 12.85 21.42 -11.26
CA GLU A 162 13.69 22.43 -11.91
C GLU A 162 13.61 23.78 -11.21
N VAL A 163 12.39 24.20 -10.82
CA VAL A 163 12.14 25.49 -10.17
C VAL A 163 12.78 25.52 -8.77
N SER A 164 12.62 24.45 -7.98
CA SER A 164 13.24 24.35 -6.66
C SER A 164 14.77 24.32 -6.71
N ASN A 165 15.37 23.90 -7.83
CA ASN A 165 16.82 23.92 -8.00
C ASN A 165 17.37 25.29 -8.43
N PHE A 166 16.50 26.23 -8.82
CA PHE A 166 16.87 27.58 -9.26
C PHE A 166 16.88 28.62 -8.14
N PHE A 167 16.23 28.32 -7.00
CA PHE A 167 16.16 29.18 -5.82
C PHE A 167 16.61 28.39 -4.58
N PRO A 168 17.92 28.38 -4.26
CA PRO A 168 18.48 27.68 -3.10
C PRO A 168 18.12 28.34 -1.76
#